data_AF-A0A7J6AQD4-F1
#
_entry.id   AF-A0A7J6AQD4-F1
#
_cell.length_a   1.000
_cell.length_b   1.000
_cell.length_c   1.000
_cell.angle_alpha   90.00
_cell.angle_beta   90.00
_cell.angle_gamma   90.00
#
_symmetry.space_group_name_H-M   'P 1'
#
loop_
_entity.id
_entity.type
_entity.pdbx_description
1 polymer ?
#
loop_
_entity_poly.entity_id
_entity_poly.type
_entity_poly.pdbx_seq_one_letter_code
_entity_poly.pdbx_strand_id
1 'polypeptide(L)'
;MNKAVTFSTFARNAATAVIIISLVCDTLSLNWTSDSVFPLDMATESVDDQYIGCENNMEKLIMHEILPQELKLNEMFGKAWKEYENISDNYTRSIKVYTAPNVFSDFNINVRLGRNIYKDKFNYKAFHFFLTRGIQIRKVNTCTDVFRRTSVDYDTNVLGREMRFGQFASSSLIKGRKNFGRVSCFKIKTCYGVDISNISVFPKEKEVLIPPYESFNITNIEKDGNEMNCKVLYTLESSGKFSNMNCELLKKRRRYKF
;
A
#
# COMPACT_ATOMS: atom_id res chain seq x y z
N MET A 1 36.49 0.54 -58.60
CA MET A 1 36.85 -0.88 -58.76
C MET A 1 38.28 -1.07 -58.25
N ASN A 2 38.54 -2.20 -57.62
CA ASN A 2 39.80 -2.71 -57.03
C ASN A 2 39.98 -2.50 -55.51
N LYS A 3 39.49 -3.51 -54.80
CA LYS A 3 40.06 -4.15 -53.59
C LYS A 3 41.56 -4.47 -53.84
N ALA A 4 42.45 -4.80 -52.92
CA ALA A 4 42.47 -5.28 -51.53
C ALA A 4 43.88 -4.89 -51.00
N VAL A 5 44.28 -5.05 -49.75
CA VAL A 5 44.67 -6.33 -49.11
C VAL A 5 45.07 -5.98 -47.66
N THR A 6 44.56 -6.78 -46.72
CA THR A 6 44.94 -6.86 -45.31
C THR A 6 46.33 -7.47 -45.11
N PHE A 7 47.09 -6.98 -44.12
CA PHE A 7 48.10 -7.79 -43.43
C PHE A 7 48.03 -7.58 -41.92
N SER A 8 48.26 -8.68 -41.21
CA SER A 8 48.06 -8.90 -39.79
C SER A 8 49.34 -8.70 -38.97
N THR A 9 49.15 -8.47 -37.67
CA THR A 9 49.96 -8.96 -36.53
C THR A 9 51.44 -8.56 -36.42
N PHE A 10 51.81 -7.77 -35.41
CA PHE A 10 52.35 -8.26 -34.13
C PHE A 10 52.76 -7.08 -33.22
N ALA A 11 52.70 -7.34 -31.92
CA ALA A 11 52.84 -6.44 -30.78
C ALA A 11 54.12 -5.60 -30.70
N ARG A 12 54.03 -4.43 -30.05
CA ARG A 12 54.64 -4.16 -28.72
C ARG A 12 54.35 -2.73 -28.24
N ASN A 13 54.12 -2.65 -26.94
CA ASN A 13 53.65 -1.52 -26.16
C ASN A 13 54.63 -0.34 -26.11
N ALA A 14 54.12 0.88 -26.21
CA ALA A 14 54.59 2.03 -25.43
C ALA A 14 53.51 3.13 -25.42
N ALA A 15 52.87 3.27 -24.26
CA ALA A 15 52.16 4.43 -23.73
C ALA A 15 51.76 5.57 -24.69
N THR A 16 50.48 5.62 -25.04
CA THR A 16 49.78 6.89 -25.27
C THR A 16 48.47 6.86 -24.52
N ALA A 17 48.33 7.79 -23.58
CA ALA A 17 47.16 7.96 -22.75
C ALA A 17 45.94 8.30 -23.61
N VAL A 18 44.99 7.37 -23.69
CA VAL A 18 43.62 7.68 -24.10
C VAL A 18 42.80 7.60 -22.83
N ILE A 19 42.42 8.78 -22.33
CA ILE A 19 41.38 8.92 -21.31
C ILE A 19 40.07 8.50 -21.99
N ILE A 20 39.75 7.22 -21.94
CA ILE A 20 38.40 6.74 -22.19
C ILE A 20 37.64 7.06 -20.91
N ILE A 21 36.81 8.11 -20.96
CA ILE A 21 35.69 8.26 -20.02
C ILE A 21 34.80 7.05 -20.29
N SER A 22 35.06 5.95 -19.59
CA SER A 22 34.09 4.88 -19.51
C SER A 22 32.91 5.49 -18.78
N LEU A 23 31.82 5.74 -19.53
CA LEU A 23 30.48 5.76 -19.00
C LEU A 23 30.29 4.44 -18.25
N VAL A 24 30.68 4.44 -16.98
CA VAL A 24 30.10 3.53 -16.01
C VAL A 24 28.69 4.06 -15.87
N CYS A 25 27.81 3.56 -16.73
CA CYS A 25 26.42 3.44 -16.39
C CYS A 25 26.42 2.46 -15.22
N ASP A 26 26.67 3.00 -14.02
CA ASP A 26 26.27 2.38 -12.79
C ASP A 26 24.75 2.30 -12.92
N THR A 27 24.28 1.22 -13.54
CA THR A 27 23.04 0.63 -13.13
C THR A 27 23.24 0.39 -11.64
N LEU A 28 22.79 1.34 -10.83
CA LEU A 28 22.38 1.10 -9.47
C LEU A 28 21.28 0.06 -9.57
N SER A 29 21.72 -1.18 -9.75
CA SER A 29 21.08 -2.39 -9.31
C SER A 29 21.04 -2.18 -7.81
N LEU A 30 20.03 -1.46 -7.35
CA LEU A 30 19.60 -1.48 -5.97
C LEU A 30 19.19 -2.92 -5.71
N ASN A 31 20.19 -3.76 -5.42
CA ASN A 31 20.02 -5.03 -4.77
C ASN A 31 19.43 -4.69 -3.40
N TRP A 32 18.10 -4.59 -3.35
CA TRP A 32 17.33 -4.68 -2.12
C TRP A 32 17.53 -6.10 -1.58
N THR A 33 18.67 -6.32 -0.95
CA THR A 33 18.83 -7.38 0.04
C THR A 33 18.11 -6.87 1.30
N SER A 34 16.78 -6.92 1.28
CA SER A 34 16.00 -6.64 2.48
C SER A 34 16.04 -7.86 3.39
N ASP A 35 17.17 -8.05 4.07
CA ASP A 35 17.26 -8.89 5.27
C ASP A 35 16.57 -8.24 6.49
N SER A 36 15.91 -7.09 6.31
CA SER A 36 15.11 -6.46 7.35
C SER A 36 13.78 -7.20 7.52
N VAL A 37 13.67 -7.97 8.61
CA VAL A 37 12.41 -8.49 9.14
C VAL A 37 11.48 -7.30 9.43
N PHE A 38 10.28 -7.33 8.85
CA PHE A 38 9.31 -6.24 8.99
C PHE A 38 8.54 -6.36 10.32
N PRO A 39 8.37 -5.27 11.10
CA PRO A 39 7.70 -5.35 12.39
C PRO A 39 6.19 -5.61 12.24
N LEU A 40 5.64 -6.41 13.16
CA LEU A 40 4.20 -6.50 13.39
C LEU A 40 3.88 -5.75 14.69
N ASP A 41 3.61 -4.46 14.56
CA ASP A 41 3.35 -3.53 15.67
C ASP A 41 2.04 -2.75 15.47
N MET A 42 1.79 -1.75 16.32
CA MET A 42 0.59 -0.91 16.24
C MET A 42 0.63 0.15 15.13
N ALA A 43 1.68 0.17 14.30
CA ALA A 43 1.90 1.08 13.18
C ALA A 43 1.65 2.55 13.54
N THR A 44 2.42 3.08 14.50
CA THR A 44 2.19 4.43 15.03
C THR A 44 2.40 5.54 13.99
N GLU A 45 3.20 5.28 12.94
CA GLU A 45 3.50 6.25 11.87
C GLU A 45 2.47 6.26 10.74
N SER A 46 1.44 5.42 10.86
CA SER A 46 0.35 5.30 9.89
C SER A 46 -0.54 6.53 9.84
N VAL A 47 -0.94 6.92 8.63
CA VAL A 47 -2.13 7.73 8.39
C VAL A 47 -3.36 6.84 8.58
N ASP A 48 -4.03 6.99 9.71
CA ASP A 48 -5.12 6.10 10.14
C ASP A 48 -6.42 6.86 10.48
N ASP A 49 -6.59 8.07 9.92
CA ASP A 49 -7.72 8.95 10.20
C ASP A 49 -9.05 8.27 9.85
N GLN A 50 -9.96 8.20 10.82
CA GLN A 50 -11.28 7.57 10.65
C GLN A 50 -12.37 8.56 10.25
N TYR A 51 -12.10 9.87 10.34
CA TYR A 51 -13.04 10.95 10.04
C TYR A 51 -14.34 10.94 10.86
N ILE A 52 -14.30 10.37 12.07
CA ILE A 52 -15.48 10.22 12.94
C ILE A 52 -15.96 11.60 13.38
N GLY A 53 -17.23 11.91 13.06
CA GLY A 53 -17.90 13.14 13.45
C GLY A 53 -17.50 14.37 12.62
N CYS A 54 -16.76 14.18 11.53
CA CYS A 54 -16.41 15.26 10.61
C CYS A 54 -16.57 14.92 9.13
N GLU A 55 -17.29 13.83 8.83
CA GLU A 55 -17.46 13.25 7.50
C GLU A 55 -17.87 14.33 6.48
N ASN A 56 -18.96 15.05 6.75
CA ASN A 56 -19.50 16.06 5.84
C ASN A 56 -18.56 17.27 5.65
N ASN A 57 -17.89 17.70 6.72
CA ASN A 57 -16.97 18.85 6.66
C ASN A 57 -15.67 18.48 5.93
N MET A 58 -15.19 17.25 6.16
CA MET A 58 -14.03 16.73 5.48
C MET A 58 -14.34 16.49 4.01
N GLU A 59 -15.50 15.93 3.66
CA GLU A 59 -15.90 15.72 2.26
C GLU A 59 -15.94 17.04 1.48
N LYS A 60 -16.54 18.10 2.05
CA LYS A 60 -16.53 19.43 1.44
C LYS A 60 -15.12 19.95 1.20
N LEU A 61 -14.25 19.89 2.21
CA LEU A 61 -12.85 20.30 2.09
C LEU A 61 -12.11 19.50 1.00
N ILE A 62 -12.33 18.19 0.99
CA ILE A 62 -11.69 17.27 0.07
C ILE A 62 -12.14 17.56 -1.38
N MET A 63 -13.45 17.68 -1.61
CA MET A 63 -14.00 17.89 -2.95
C MET A 63 -13.62 19.25 -3.56
N HIS A 64 -13.67 20.32 -2.76
CA HIS A 64 -13.54 21.68 -3.30
C HIS A 64 -12.11 22.22 -3.29
N GLU A 65 -11.26 21.77 -2.36
CA GLU A 65 -9.91 22.31 -2.22
C GLU A 65 -8.83 21.27 -2.52
N ILE A 66 -8.91 20.08 -1.92
CA ILE A 66 -7.77 19.14 -1.89
C ILE A 66 -7.69 18.26 -3.13
N LEU A 67 -8.78 17.59 -3.52
CA LEU A 67 -8.78 16.66 -4.64
C LEU A 67 -8.29 17.33 -5.94
N PRO A 68 -8.79 18.52 -6.35
CA PRO A 68 -8.32 19.17 -7.58
C PRO A 68 -6.82 19.50 -7.58
N GLN A 69 -6.23 19.74 -6.39
CA GLN A 69 -4.79 19.99 -6.24
C GLN A 69 -3.99 18.69 -6.32
N GLU A 70 -4.39 17.67 -5.56
CA GLU A 70 -3.68 16.37 -5.54
C GLU A 70 -3.71 15.67 -6.90
N LEU A 71 -4.81 15.78 -7.65
CA LEU A 71 -4.89 15.24 -9.02
C LEU A 71 -3.91 15.90 -10.01
N LYS A 72 -3.46 17.13 -9.74
CA LYS A 72 -2.46 17.83 -10.54
C LYS A 72 -1.03 17.56 -10.05
N LEU A 73 -0.84 17.49 -8.73
CA LEU A 73 0.48 17.33 -8.11
C LEU A 73 1.00 15.90 -8.15
N ASN A 74 0.10 14.92 -8.02
CA ASN A 74 0.44 13.50 -8.04
C ASN A 74 0.00 12.91 -9.38
N GLU A 75 0.92 12.84 -10.35
CA GLU A 75 0.63 12.37 -11.70
C GLU A 75 0.09 10.93 -11.73
N MET A 76 0.62 10.04 -10.87
CA MET A 76 0.18 8.65 -10.78
C MET A 76 -1.27 8.57 -10.30
N PHE A 77 -1.60 9.28 -9.21
CA PHE A 77 -2.96 9.35 -8.69
C PHE A 77 -3.92 10.03 -9.69
N GLY A 78 -3.49 11.15 -10.27
CA GLY A 78 -4.25 11.92 -11.24
C GLY A 78 -4.66 11.10 -12.47
N LYS A 79 -3.70 10.35 -13.06
CA LYS A 79 -3.95 9.48 -14.20
C LYS A 79 -4.93 8.36 -13.85
N ALA A 80 -4.70 7.66 -12.74
CA ALA A 80 -5.57 6.56 -12.33
C ALA A 80 -6.99 7.04 -11.99
N TRP A 81 -7.12 8.20 -11.34
CA TRP A 81 -8.44 8.78 -11.04
C TRP A 81 -9.20 9.17 -12.30
N LYS A 82 -8.50 9.66 -13.34
CA LYS A 82 -9.08 10.00 -14.64
C LYS A 82 -9.52 8.77 -15.43
N GLU A 83 -8.83 7.63 -15.31
CA GLU A 83 -9.21 6.38 -15.97
C GLU A 83 -10.63 5.94 -15.60
N TYR A 84 -11.08 6.26 -14.38
CA TYR A 84 -12.42 5.92 -13.88
C TYR A 84 -13.35 7.15 -13.80
N GLU A 85 -13.16 8.15 -14.69
CA GLU A 85 -13.91 9.42 -14.66
C GLU A 85 -15.41 9.29 -14.91
N ASN A 86 -15.86 8.17 -15.49
CA ASN A 86 -17.26 7.84 -15.70
C ASN A 86 -18.00 7.43 -14.40
N ILE A 87 -17.29 7.11 -13.32
CA ILE A 87 -17.88 6.72 -12.03
C ILE A 87 -18.10 7.98 -11.19
N SER A 88 -19.32 8.49 -11.10
CA SER A 88 -19.63 9.73 -10.36
C SER A 88 -19.51 9.60 -8.84
N ASP A 89 -19.78 8.41 -8.29
CA ASP A 89 -19.60 8.13 -6.87
C ASP A 89 -18.12 7.99 -6.53
N ASN A 90 -17.56 9.01 -5.88
CA ASN A 90 -16.14 9.05 -5.50
C ASN A 90 -15.74 7.90 -4.56
N TYR A 91 -16.68 7.38 -3.75
CA TYR A 91 -16.40 6.23 -2.90
C TYR A 91 -16.13 4.98 -3.72
N THR A 92 -17.01 4.66 -4.68
CA THR A 92 -16.81 3.55 -5.62
C THR A 92 -15.61 3.78 -6.53
N ARG A 93 -15.40 5.01 -7.02
CA ARG A 93 -14.23 5.36 -7.85
C ARG A 93 -12.92 5.12 -7.10
N SER A 94 -12.84 5.51 -5.82
CA SER A 94 -11.64 5.28 -5.01
C SER A 94 -11.31 3.79 -4.87
N ILE A 95 -12.31 2.92 -4.71
CA ILE A 95 -12.08 1.46 -4.66
C ILE A 95 -11.56 0.96 -6.00
N LYS A 96 -12.12 1.41 -7.12
CA LYS A 96 -11.60 1.08 -8.47
C LYS A 96 -10.13 1.47 -8.60
N VAL A 97 -9.80 2.71 -8.27
CA VAL A 97 -8.43 3.24 -8.31
C VAL A 97 -7.48 2.45 -7.39
N TYR A 98 -7.93 2.05 -6.20
CA TYR A 98 -7.13 1.24 -5.28
C TYR A 98 -6.83 -0.15 -5.85
N THR A 99 -7.81 -0.78 -6.51
CA THR A 99 -7.61 -2.12 -7.10
C THR A 99 -6.95 -2.10 -8.48
N ALA A 100 -6.78 -0.90 -9.07
CA ALA A 100 -6.11 -0.75 -10.34
C ALA A 100 -4.59 -0.96 -10.20
N PRO A 101 -3.90 -1.41 -11.27
CA PRO A 101 -2.45 -1.44 -11.28
C PRO A 101 -1.86 -0.06 -10.95
N ASN A 102 -0.66 -0.06 -10.36
CA ASN A 102 0.23 1.09 -10.15
C ASN A 102 -0.03 1.96 -8.90
N VAL A 103 -1.28 2.27 -8.51
CA VAL A 103 -1.49 3.23 -7.41
C VAL A 103 -1.35 2.59 -6.02
N PHE A 104 -1.88 1.39 -5.83
CA PHE A 104 -2.04 0.79 -4.50
C PHE A 104 -0.71 0.65 -3.74
N SER A 105 0.39 0.36 -4.45
CA SER A 105 1.70 0.12 -3.84
C SER A 105 2.27 1.41 -3.27
N ASP A 106 2.33 2.48 -4.08
CA ASP A 106 2.83 3.79 -3.66
C ASP A 106 1.94 4.42 -2.58
N PHE A 107 0.62 4.34 -2.78
CA PHE A 107 -0.35 4.81 -1.80
C PHE A 107 -0.15 4.13 -0.44
N ASN A 108 -0.04 2.80 -0.41
CA ASN A 108 0.11 2.06 0.85
C ASN A 108 1.42 2.38 1.58
N ILE A 109 2.52 2.62 0.87
CA ILE A 109 3.78 3.08 1.47
C ILE A 109 3.59 4.46 2.12
N ASN A 110 2.96 5.40 1.40
CA ASN A 110 2.67 6.72 1.90
C ASN A 110 1.73 6.68 3.12
N VAL A 111 0.71 5.81 3.12
CA VAL A 111 -0.21 5.66 4.26
C VAL A 111 0.56 5.12 5.47
N ARG A 112 1.39 4.10 5.29
CA ARG A 112 2.14 3.46 6.37
C ARG A 112 3.09 4.40 7.12
N LEU A 113 3.70 5.35 6.42
CA LEU A 113 4.76 6.22 6.96
C LEU A 113 4.33 7.70 7.08
N GLY A 114 3.11 8.01 6.66
CA GLY A 114 2.73 9.36 6.30
C GLY A 114 2.30 10.26 7.46
N ARG A 115 2.15 9.76 8.69
CA ARG A 115 1.54 10.54 9.80
C ARG A 115 2.24 11.87 10.03
N ASN A 116 3.57 11.87 10.14
CA ASN A 116 4.34 13.08 10.44
C ASN A 116 4.37 14.08 9.30
N ILE A 117 4.12 13.62 8.06
CA ILE A 117 4.07 14.46 6.86
C ILE A 117 2.64 14.70 6.37
N TYR A 118 1.63 14.26 7.13
CA TYR A 118 0.25 14.17 6.68
C TYR A 118 -0.31 15.50 6.19
N LYS A 119 -0.01 16.59 6.89
CA LYS A 119 -0.52 17.92 6.57
C LYS A 119 0.16 18.54 5.35
N ASP A 120 1.42 18.17 5.12
CA ASP A 120 2.27 18.81 4.13
C ASP A 120 2.44 17.88 2.91
N LYS A 121 3.40 16.94 2.97
CA LYS A 121 3.88 16.17 1.81
C LYS A 121 3.04 14.93 1.46
N PHE A 122 2.07 14.55 2.29
CA PHE A 122 1.20 13.41 1.99
C PHE A 122 0.18 13.78 0.91
N ASN A 123 0.47 13.50 -0.36
CA ASN A 123 -0.35 13.90 -1.52
C ASN A 123 -1.42 12.85 -1.90
N TYR A 124 -2.04 12.25 -0.87
CA TYR A 124 -3.10 11.26 -0.98
C TYR A 124 -4.24 11.51 0.02
N LYS A 125 -4.40 12.74 0.53
CA LYS A 125 -5.42 13.09 1.52
C LYS A 125 -6.83 12.80 0.99
N ALA A 126 -7.10 13.20 -0.26
CA ALA A 126 -8.38 12.96 -0.92
C ALA A 126 -8.62 11.46 -1.13
N PHE A 127 -7.60 10.75 -1.61
CA PHE A 127 -7.71 9.33 -1.87
C PHE A 127 -7.97 8.52 -0.59
N HIS A 128 -7.19 8.81 0.47
CA HIS A 128 -7.36 8.22 1.79
C HIS A 128 -8.76 8.47 2.34
N PHE A 129 -9.27 9.69 2.23
CA PHE A 129 -10.62 10.04 2.69
C PHE A 129 -11.70 9.21 1.97
N PHE A 130 -11.72 9.23 0.64
CA PHE A 130 -12.75 8.52 -0.12
C PHE A 130 -12.67 7.01 0.07
N LEU A 131 -11.47 6.44 0.13
CA LEU A 131 -11.32 5.00 0.34
C LEU A 131 -11.76 4.58 1.75
N THR A 132 -11.37 5.36 2.78
CA THR A 132 -11.81 5.14 4.17
C THR A 132 -13.33 5.18 4.28
N ARG A 133 -13.95 6.24 3.75
CA ARG A 133 -15.41 6.39 3.76
C ARG A 133 -16.09 5.31 2.92
N GLY A 134 -15.52 4.96 1.77
CA GLY A 134 -16.02 3.90 0.90
C GLY A 134 -16.09 2.54 1.61
N ILE A 135 -15.13 2.22 2.47
CA ILE A 135 -15.20 1.05 3.34
C ILE A 135 -16.27 1.25 4.42
N GLN A 136 -16.24 2.37 5.16
CA GLN A 136 -17.13 2.60 6.31
C GLN A 136 -18.62 2.58 5.96
N ILE A 137 -19.03 3.11 4.80
CA ILE A 137 -20.44 3.10 4.37
C ILE A 137 -20.94 1.70 3.99
N ARG A 138 -20.03 0.81 3.59
CA ARG A 138 -20.31 -0.59 3.29
C ARG A 138 -20.30 -1.36 4.61
N LYS A 139 -21.40 -1.28 5.36
CA LYS A 139 -21.55 -1.91 6.68
C LYS A 139 -21.18 -3.39 6.63
N VAL A 140 -20.36 -3.83 7.57
CA VAL A 140 -20.02 -5.24 7.81
C VAL A 140 -20.86 -5.72 8.98
N ASN A 141 -21.74 -6.70 8.75
CA ASN A 141 -22.65 -7.21 9.79
C ASN A 141 -22.01 -8.31 10.64
N THR A 142 -21.00 -8.99 10.10
CA THR A 142 -20.33 -10.12 10.73
C THR A 142 -18.87 -10.14 10.35
N CYS A 143 -18.00 -10.51 11.29
CA CYS A 143 -16.59 -10.72 10.99
C CYS A 143 -16.42 -11.87 9.99
N THR A 144 -15.41 -11.76 9.12
CA THR A 144 -15.19 -12.67 7.99
C THR A 144 -13.76 -13.20 8.01
N ASP A 145 -13.60 -14.49 7.72
CA ASP A 145 -12.29 -15.11 7.55
C ASP A 145 -11.75 -14.83 6.15
N VAL A 146 -10.54 -14.27 6.10
CA VAL A 146 -9.86 -13.87 4.88
C VAL A 146 -8.38 -14.25 4.92
N PHE A 147 -7.76 -14.27 3.74
CA PHE A 147 -6.40 -14.75 3.56
C PHE A 147 -5.56 -13.71 2.84
N ARG A 148 -4.35 -13.46 3.35
CA ARG A 148 -3.36 -12.58 2.72
C ARG A 148 -2.02 -13.31 2.60
N ARG A 149 -1.31 -13.08 1.49
CA ARG A 149 0.01 -13.66 1.23
C ARG A 149 0.96 -12.56 0.79
N THR A 150 2.24 -12.69 1.13
CA THR A 150 3.27 -11.71 0.78
C THR A 150 4.65 -12.36 0.72
N SER A 151 5.56 -11.71 -0.01
CA SER A 151 6.98 -12.06 -0.04
C SER A 151 7.80 -11.33 1.05
N VAL A 152 7.15 -10.55 1.91
CA VAL A 152 7.78 -9.86 3.05
C VAL A 152 7.96 -10.83 4.22
N ASP A 153 9.14 -10.82 4.84
CA ASP A 153 9.41 -11.51 6.10
C ASP A 153 9.00 -10.62 7.29
N TYR A 154 8.33 -11.17 8.29
CA TYR A 154 7.81 -10.44 9.46
C TYR A 154 8.35 -11.03 10.76
N ASP A 155 8.32 -10.24 11.83
CA ASP A 155 8.77 -10.70 13.15
C ASP A 155 7.90 -11.88 13.63
N THR A 156 8.57 -12.91 14.15
CA THR A 156 7.92 -14.12 14.69
C THR A 156 7.85 -14.14 16.22
N ASN A 157 8.51 -13.18 16.90
CA ASN A 157 8.54 -13.05 18.36
C ASN A 157 7.45 -12.10 18.88
N VAL A 158 6.25 -12.21 18.29
CA VAL A 158 5.12 -11.28 18.49
C VAL A 158 3.82 -12.00 18.87
N LEU A 159 3.86 -13.31 19.15
CA LEU A 159 2.69 -14.05 19.59
C LEU A 159 2.07 -13.41 20.85
N GLY A 160 0.75 -13.25 20.86
CA GLY A 160 0.01 -12.60 21.94
C GLY A 160 0.09 -11.07 21.95
N ARG A 161 0.81 -10.45 21.00
CA ARG A 161 0.80 -8.99 20.83
C ARG A 161 -0.37 -8.54 19.95
N GLU A 162 -0.75 -7.28 20.12
CA GLU A 162 -1.65 -6.58 19.22
C GLU A 162 -0.86 -5.90 18.09
N MET A 163 -1.44 -5.89 16.89
CA MET A 163 -0.87 -5.25 15.72
C MET A 163 -1.94 -4.52 14.90
N ARG A 164 -1.48 -3.63 14.01
CA ARG A 164 -2.27 -3.09 12.90
C ARG A 164 -1.45 -3.14 11.63
N PHE A 165 -2.10 -3.29 10.48
CA PHE A 165 -1.36 -3.21 9.21
C PHE A 165 -0.83 -1.81 8.94
N GLY A 166 -1.45 -0.77 9.53
CA GLY A 166 -1.01 0.62 9.35
C GLY A 166 -1.21 1.17 7.93
N GLN A 167 -1.91 0.44 7.09
CA GLN A 167 -2.26 0.80 5.72
C GLN A 167 -3.52 0.04 5.35
N PHE A 168 -4.07 0.33 4.18
CA PHE A 168 -5.09 -0.55 3.62
C PHE A 168 -4.45 -1.90 3.28
N ALA A 169 -5.08 -2.97 3.75
CA ALA A 169 -4.59 -4.32 3.60
C ALA A 169 -5.55 -5.14 2.75
N SER A 170 -5.15 -5.39 1.50
CA SER A 170 -5.84 -6.31 0.61
C SER A 170 -5.70 -7.74 1.14
N SER A 171 -6.83 -8.44 1.19
CA SER A 171 -6.95 -9.85 1.53
C SER A 171 -7.96 -10.50 0.59
N SER A 172 -8.14 -11.82 0.67
CA SER A 172 -9.03 -12.56 -0.24
C SER A 172 -9.87 -13.56 0.53
N LEU A 173 -11.11 -13.77 0.10
CA LEU A 173 -11.93 -14.91 0.53
C LEU A 173 -11.34 -16.25 0.02
N ILE A 174 -10.37 -16.23 -0.88
CA ILE A 174 -9.73 -17.40 -1.48
C ILE A 174 -8.33 -17.62 -0.89
N LYS A 175 -8.16 -18.72 -0.16
CA LYS A 175 -6.89 -19.14 0.46
C LYS A 175 -5.72 -19.36 -0.53
N GLY A 176 -6.03 -19.83 -1.74
CA GLY A 176 -5.08 -20.42 -2.69
C GLY A 176 -4.31 -19.47 -3.62
N ARG A 177 -4.36 -18.15 -3.41
CA ARG A 177 -3.77 -17.14 -4.33
C ARG A 177 -2.23 -17.02 -4.22
N LYS A 178 -1.50 -18.08 -4.57
CA LYS A 178 -0.03 -18.19 -4.39
C LYS A 178 0.80 -17.11 -5.10
N ASN A 179 0.27 -16.45 -6.12
CA ASN A 179 0.97 -15.44 -6.92
C ASN A 179 1.39 -14.20 -6.11
N PHE A 180 0.81 -13.97 -4.93
CA PHE A 180 1.16 -12.85 -4.05
C PHE A 180 2.32 -13.15 -3.09
N GLY A 181 2.90 -14.35 -3.14
CA GLY A 181 4.05 -14.74 -2.33
C GLY A 181 3.80 -15.93 -1.41
N ARG A 182 4.91 -16.39 -0.81
CA ARG A 182 4.95 -17.59 0.04
C ARG A 182 5.86 -17.42 1.26
N VAL A 183 6.34 -16.20 1.54
CA VAL A 183 7.18 -15.95 2.72
C VAL A 183 6.26 -15.86 3.93
N SER A 184 5.47 -14.80 4.04
CA SER A 184 4.51 -14.64 5.12
C SER A 184 3.08 -14.73 4.61
N CYS A 185 2.24 -15.44 5.35
CA CYS A 185 0.82 -15.57 5.10
C CYS A 185 0.02 -15.24 6.35
N PHE A 186 -1.18 -14.73 6.16
CA PHE A 186 -2.08 -14.35 7.24
C PHE A 186 -3.43 -15.00 7.01
N LYS A 187 -3.93 -15.68 8.04
CA LYS A 187 -5.33 -16.03 8.21
C LYS A 187 -5.93 -14.99 9.15
N ILE A 188 -6.89 -14.23 8.66
CA ILE A 188 -7.37 -13.02 9.34
C ILE A 188 -8.87 -13.15 9.55
N LYS A 189 -9.33 -13.01 10.77
CA LYS A 189 -10.73 -12.79 11.10
C LYS A 189 -10.96 -11.29 11.26
N THR A 190 -11.39 -10.63 10.19
CA THR A 190 -11.62 -9.17 10.15
C THR A 190 -13.08 -8.83 10.42
N CYS A 191 -13.34 -7.79 11.19
CA CYS A 191 -14.67 -7.27 11.50
C CYS A 191 -14.96 -5.93 10.79
N TYR A 192 -13.95 -5.32 10.16
CA TYR A 192 -14.09 -4.04 9.45
C TYR A 192 -13.65 -4.10 8.00
N GLY A 193 -13.12 -5.23 7.55
CA GLY A 193 -12.81 -5.50 6.14
C GLY A 193 -14.08 -5.69 5.31
N VAL A 194 -14.10 -5.09 4.13
CA VAL A 194 -15.26 -5.10 3.23
C VAL A 194 -14.95 -5.88 1.97
N ASP A 195 -15.84 -6.80 1.58
CA ASP A 195 -15.80 -7.44 0.27
C ASP A 195 -16.05 -6.39 -0.82
N ILE A 196 -15.00 -6.09 -1.58
CA ILE A 196 -15.02 -5.14 -2.69
C ILE A 196 -14.98 -5.85 -4.04
N SER A 197 -15.18 -7.18 -4.09
CA SER A 197 -15.04 -7.96 -5.31
C SER A 197 -16.00 -7.55 -6.43
N ASN A 198 -17.18 -7.02 -6.09
CA ASN A 198 -18.14 -6.47 -7.06
C ASN A 198 -17.72 -5.12 -7.66
N ILE A 199 -16.78 -4.42 -7.03
CA ILE A 199 -16.29 -3.10 -7.46
C ILE A 199 -14.86 -3.20 -7.97
N SER A 200 -14.05 -4.14 -7.51
CA SER A 200 -12.65 -4.30 -7.89
C SER A 200 -12.46 -4.36 -9.41
N VAL A 201 -11.28 -3.93 -9.88
CA VAL A 201 -10.82 -4.18 -11.26
C VAL A 201 -10.61 -5.68 -11.50
N PHE A 202 -10.35 -6.45 -10.44
CA PHE A 202 -10.14 -7.91 -10.50
C PHE A 202 -11.17 -8.70 -9.66
N PRO A 203 -12.46 -8.79 -10.08
CA PRO A 203 -13.50 -9.46 -9.30
C PRO A 203 -13.20 -10.91 -8.90
N LYS A 204 -12.40 -11.61 -9.70
CA LYS A 204 -11.99 -13.00 -9.44
C LYS A 204 -11.11 -13.13 -8.20
N GLU A 205 -10.43 -12.07 -7.78
CA GLU A 205 -9.58 -12.08 -6.58
C GLU A 205 -10.38 -12.19 -5.29
N LYS A 206 -11.69 -11.94 -5.33
CA LYS A 206 -12.57 -11.98 -4.15
C LYS A 206 -11.99 -11.15 -3.01
N GLU A 207 -11.56 -9.94 -3.37
CA GLU A 207 -10.81 -9.06 -2.49
C GLU A 207 -11.68 -8.54 -1.35
N VAL A 208 -11.18 -8.69 -0.13
CA VAL A 208 -11.68 -8.03 1.07
C VAL A 208 -10.65 -7.00 1.50
N LEU A 209 -11.05 -5.74 1.56
CA LEU A 209 -10.15 -4.64 1.87
C LEU A 209 -10.30 -4.24 3.34
N ILE A 210 -9.21 -4.40 4.10
CA ILE A 210 -9.13 -4.09 5.53
C ILE A 210 -8.64 -2.65 5.71
N PRO A 211 -9.33 -1.81 6.51
CA PRO A 211 -8.90 -0.43 6.74
C PRO A 211 -7.67 -0.33 7.68
N PRO A 212 -6.91 0.77 7.61
CA PRO A 212 -5.66 0.95 8.39
C PRO A 212 -5.86 0.99 9.91
N TYR A 213 -7.07 1.27 10.38
CA TYR A 213 -7.40 1.44 11.79
C TYR A 213 -7.87 0.16 12.49
N GLU A 214 -8.05 -0.96 11.78
CA GLU A 214 -8.41 -2.22 12.42
C GLU A 214 -7.19 -2.80 13.15
N SER A 215 -7.39 -3.16 14.42
CA SER A 215 -6.40 -3.83 15.26
C SER A 215 -6.68 -5.32 15.35
N PHE A 216 -5.62 -6.09 15.53
CA PHE A 216 -5.66 -7.54 15.56
C PHE A 216 -4.77 -8.09 16.67
N ASN A 217 -5.27 -9.08 17.38
CA ASN A 217 -4.45 -9.95 18.23
C ASN A 217 -3.79 -11.03 17.38
N ILE A 218 -2.50 -11.27 17.60
CA ILE A 218 -1.76 -12.37 16.97
C ILE A 218 -1.97 -13.61 17.84
N THR A 219 -2.86 -14.50 17.40
CA THR A 219 -3.31 -15.65 18.20
C THR A 219 -2.54 -16.93 17.92
N ASN A 220 -1.91 -17.04 16.75
CA ASN A 220 -1.06 -18.18 16.40
C ASN A 220 0.03 -17.80 15.38
N ILE A 221 1.17 -18.51 15.43
CA ILE A 221 2.27 -18.40 14.47
C ILE A 221 2.80 -19.80 14.16
N GLU A 222 2.66 -20.24 12.91
CA GLU A 222 3.12 -21.55 12.43
C GLU A 222 4.25 -21.39 11.41
N LYS A 223 5.36 -22.10 11.60
CA LYS A 223 6.51 -22.12 10.68
C LYS A 223 6.56 -23.44 9.94
N ASP A 224 6.82 -23.39 8.63
CA ASP A 224 6.97 -24.52 7.72
C ASP A 224 5.83 -25.57 7.75
N GLY A 225 5.49 -26.17 6.61
CA GLY A 225 4.42 -27.20 6.56
C GLY A 225 3.00 -26.74 6.94
N ASN A 226 2.78 -25.43 7.18
CA ASN A 226 1.45 -24.89 7.51
C ASN A 226 0.45 -25.05 6.37
N GLU A 227 -0.84 -24.92 6.71
CA GLU A 227 -1.95 -25.16 5.80
C GLU A 227 -1.99 -24.24 4.56
N MET A 228 -1.24 -23.13 4.57
CA MET A 228 -1.13 -22.19 3.46
C MET A 228 0.12 -22.42 2.60
N ASN A 229 1.01 -23.33 2.98
CA ASN A 229 2.30 -23.60 2.34
C ASN A 229 3.19 -22.35 2.21
N CYS A 230 3.30 -21.60 3.31
CA CYS A 230 4.16 -20.42 3.45
C CYS A 230 5.31 -20.71 4.42
N LYS A 231 6.39 -19.90 4.41
CA LYS A 231 7.46 -20.02 5.41
C LYS A 231 6.91 -19.77 6.82
N VAL A 232 6.07 -18.74 6.97
CA VAL A 232 5.36 -18.42 8.22
C VAL A 232 3.88 -18.14 7.94
N LEU A 233 3.00 -18.67 8.78
CA LEU A 233 1.57 -18.38 8.81
C LEU A 233 1.19 -17.74 10.15
N TYR A 234 0.64 -16.54 10.09
CA TYR A 234 0.11 -15.80 11.22
C TYR A 234 -1.42 -15.94 11.26
N THR A 235 -1.98 -16.17 12.44
CA THR A 235 -3.44 -16.08 12.66
C THR A 235 -3.75 -14.81 13.43
N LEU A 236 -4.64 -14.00 12.86
CA LEU A 236 -5.04 -12.70 13.37
C LEU A 236 -6.53 -12.69 13.67
N GLU A 237 -6.90 -12.23 14.86
CA GLU A 237 -8.29 -11.98 15.23
C GLU A 237 -8.51 -10.50 15.50
N SER A 238 -9.54 -9.91 14.89
CA SER A 238 -9.91 -8.51 15.11
C SER A 238 -10.12 -8.23 16.60
N SER A 239 -9.38 -7.26 17.12
CA SER A 239 -9.47 -6.80 18.51
C SER A 239 -10.21 -5.47 18.66
N GLY A 240 -10.54 -4.81 17.54
CA GLY A 240 -11.30 -3.57 17.53
C GLY A 240 -10.76 -2.53 16.55
N LYS A 241 -10.93 -1.26 16.91
CA LYS A 241 -10.41 -0.12 16.16
C LYS A 241 -9.45 0.66 17.03
N PHE A 242 -8.34 1.06 16.44
CA PHE A 242 -7.41 1.99 17.03
C PHE A 242 -6.95 2.98 15.97
N SER A 243 -6.87 4.26 16.32
CA SER A 243 -6.38 5.30 15.43
C SER A 243 -5.73 6.43 16.23
N ASN A 244 -4.58 6.90 15.74
CA ASN A 244 -3.89 8.06 16.30
C ASN A 244 -4.39 9.39 15.72
N MET A 245 -5.24 9.34 14.69
CA MET A 245 -5.70 10.50 13.94
C MET A 245 -7.22 10.56 13.90
N ASN A 246 -7.77 11.77 14.07
CA ASN A 246 -9.18 11.99 13.76
C ASN A 246 -9.41 13.41 13.29
N CYS A 247 -9.89 13.57 12.05
CA CYS A 247 -10.23 14.85 11.46
C CYS A 247 -9.06 15.86 11.43
N GLU A 248 -7.84 15.36 11.17
CA GLU A 248 -6.60 16.13 11.39
C GLU A 248 -6.51 17.43 10.58
N LEU A 249 -7.03 17.43 9.35
CA LEU A 249 -7.03 18.61 8.48
C LEU A 249 -7.96 19.73 8.99
N LEU A 250 -9.01 19.37 9.74
CA LEU A 250 -9.99 20.33 10.26
C LEU A 250 -9.56 20.96 11.59
N LYS A 251 -8.64 20.33 12.32
CA LYS A 251 -8.11 20.87 13.59
C LYS A 251 -7.43 22.23 13.41
N LYS A 252 -6.79 22.49 12.26
CA LYS A 252 -6.11 23.76 11.95
C LYS A 252 -7.09 24.92 11.71
N ARG A 253 -8.28 24.66 11.17
CA ARG A 253 -9.26 25.72 10.82
C ARG A 253 -9.97 26.33 12.03
N ARG A 254 -9.93 25.68 13.21
CA ARG A 254 -10.49 26.23 14.46
C ARG A 254 -9.63 27.33 15.09
N ARG A 255 -8.37 27.51 14.68
CA ARG A 255 -7.47 28.55 15.23
C ARG A 255 -7.66 29.94 14.62
N TYR A 256 -8.52 30.09 13.60
CA TYR A 256 -8.82 31.37 12.96
C TYR A 256 -10.32 31.66 12.92
N LYS A 257 -10.98 31.55 14.08
CA LYS A 257 -12.25 32.24 14.31
C LYS A 257 -11.96 33.37 15.30
N PHE A 258 -11.64 34.54 14.77
CA PHE A 258 -11.76 35.81 15.48
C PHE A 258 -13.21 36.30 15.32
#